data_AF-A0A8J3R291-F1
#
_entry.id   AF-A0A8J3R291-F1
#
_cell.length_a   1.000
_cell.length_b   1.000
_cell.length_c   1.000
_cell.angle_alpha   90.00
_cell.angle_beta   90.00
_cell.angle_gamma   90.00
#
_symmetry.space_group_name_H-M   'P 1'
#
loop_
_entity.id
_entity.type
_entity.pdbx_description
1 polymer ?
#
loop_
_entity_poly.entity_id
_entity_poly.type
_entity_poly.pdbx_seq_one_letter_code
_entity_poly.pdbx_strand_id
1 'polypeptide(L)'
;MNQLTDSALARLRAADPAPARPDVQSPGARAMLDRVLSEKAVTENAVTEKVVTEKLVRPPAGFSTAGRRVAIGAAGAAAIVAVSALAVVAPWSPGQPASAYTVDKGPDGSVYVTVRLAQLKDPAKLNAELIRARANTLVMHMVPERRCATQPAIDAAFQLPSDATAEQRAAQKAKLPLTYELRGGEVSIDIQPSRIPSGDTLVIGYEFLSGPRGRTSLVRPVVVSAVPPCLAGPEAGALPTPH
;
A
#
# COMPACT_ATOMS: atom_id res chain seq x y z
N MET A 1 39.88 23.92 -14.99
CA MET A 1 38.85 23.03 -14.41
C MET A 1 37.49 23.10 -15.12
N ASN A 2 37.17 24.13 -15.93
CA ASN A 2 35.83 24.28 -16.52
C ASN A 2 35.55 23.45 -17.79
N GLN A 3 36.57 22.91 -18.46
CA GLN A 3 36.37 22.18 -19.72
C GLN A 3 35.71 20.79 -19.56
N LEU A 4 35.84 20.15 -18.39
CA LEU A 4 35.22 18.84 -18.14
C LEU A 4 33.71 18.97 -17.89
N THR A 5 33.29 20.03 -17.21
CA THR A 5 31.87 20.34 -16.97
C THR A 5 31.14 20.68 -18.26
N ASP A 6 31.75 21.45 -19.16
CA ASP A 6 31.13 21.81 -20.43
C ASP A 6 30.93 20.59 -21.35
N SER A 7 31.90 19.66 -21.35
CA SER A 7 31.83 18.41 -22.12
C SER A 7 30.76 17.44 -21.59
N ALA A 8 30.64 17.31 -20.27
CA ALA A 8 29.61 16.47 -19.66
C ALA A 8 28.20 17.01 -19.94
N LEU A 9 28.01 18.33 -19.85
CA LEU A 9 26.74 18.99 -20.13
C LEU A 9 26.34 18.86 -21.61
N ALA A 10 27.31 18.97 -22.52
CA ALA A 10 27.07 18.78 -23.96
C ALA A 10 26.65 17.34 -24.29
N ARG A 11 27.26 16.32 -23.67
CA ARG A 11 26.87 14.91 -23.85
C ARG A 11 25.49 14.61 -23.30
N LEU A 12 25.13 15.20 -22.15
CA LEU A 12 23.78 15.08 -21.57
C LEU A 12 22.70 15.64 -22.50
N ARG A 13 22.94 16.81 -23.11
CA ARG A 13 22.00 17.41 -24.07
C ARG A 13 21.89 16.64 -25.38
N ALA A 14 22.97 15.98 -25.81
CA ALA A 14 22.96 15.15 -27.02
C ALA A 14 22.21 13.81 -26.81
N ALA A 15 22.21 13.29 -25.58
CA ALA A 15 21.53 12.04 -25.23
C ALA A 15 20.02 12.18 -25.04
N ASP A 16 19.53 13.40 -24.81
CA ASP A 16 18.10 13.72 -24.67
C ASP A 16 17.70 14.84 -25.63
N PRO A 17 17.58 14.55 -26.95
CA PRO A 17 17.11 15.52 -27.92
C PRO A 17 15.64 15.80 -27.66
N ALA A 18 15.37 16.80 -26.82
CA ALA A 18 14.03 17.34 -26.64
C ALA A 18 13.46 17.72 -28.02
N PRO A 19 12.23 17.34 -28.36
CA PRO A 19 11.63 17.69 -29.64
C PRO A 19 11.60 19.22 -29.78
N ALA A 20 12.07 19.72 -30.92
CA ALA A 20 12.27 21.16 -31.18
C ALA A 20 10.98 22.00 -31.04
N ARG A 21 9.81 21.36 -31.05
CA ARG A 21 8.52 21.95 -30.70
C ARG A 21 7.71 20.92 -29.92
N PRO A 22 7.53 21.09 -28.60
CA PRO A 22 6.56 20.26 -27.87
C PRO A 22 5.17 20.51 -28.45
N ASP A 23 4.50 19.44 -28.88
CA ASP A 23 3.13 19.50 -29.37
C ASP A 23 2.18 19.75 -28.19
N VAL A 24 1.72 20.99 -28.09
CA VAL A 24 0.79 21.47 -27.06
C VAL A 24 -0.59 20.79 -27.17
N GLN A 25 -0.91 20.19 -28.31
CA GLN A 25 -2.15 19.44 -28.52
C GLN A 25 -2.01 17.94 -28.21
N SER A 26 -0.80 17.47 -27.88
CA SER A 26 -0.60 16.06 -27.54
C SER A 26 -1.39 15.68 -26.28
N PRO A 27 -2.04 14.49 -26.24
CA PRO A 27 -2.81 14.04 -25.09
C PRO A 27 -1.99 14.02 -23.78
N GLY A 28 -0.69 13.70 -23.88
CA GLY A 28 0.24 13.70 -22.76
C GLY A 28 0.51 15.09 -22.18
N ALA A 29 0.68 16.11 -23.03
CA ALA A 29 0.89 17.49 -22.57
C ALA A 29 -0.35 18.03 -21.84
N ARG A 30 -1.56 17.70 -22.31
CA ARG A 30 -2.82 18.05 -21.64
C ARG A 30 -2.95 17.39 -20.26
N ALA A 31 -2.61 16.11 -20.14
CA ALA A 31 -2.65 15.41 -18.85
C ALA A 31 -1.66 15.99 -17.82
N MET A 32 -0.48 16.43 -18.25
CA MET A 32 0.47 17.11 -17.35
C MET A 32 -0.03 18.50 -16.93
N LEU A 33 -0.63 19.27 -17.84
CA LEU A 33 -1.19 20.59 -17.51
C LEU A 33 -2.32 20.49 -16.48
N ASP A 34 -3.24 19.54 -16.66
CA ASP A 34 -4.33 19.27 -15.72
C ASP A 34 -3.80 18.91 -14.33
N ARG A 35 -2.72 18.14 -14.26
CA ARG A 35 -2.08 17.77 -12.98
C ARG A 35 -1.49 18.98 -12.27
N VAL A 36 -0.77 19.85 -12.99
CA VAL A 36 -0.18 21.09 -12.42
C VAL A 36 -1.26 22.07 -11.96
N LEU A 37 -2.33 22.22 -12.72
CA LEU A 37 -3.45 23.08 -12.34
C LEU A 37 -4.22 22.53 -11.14
N SER A 38 -4.38 21.21 -11.05
CA SER A 38 -5.03 20.55 -9.91
C SER A 38 -4.20 20.62 -8.62
N GLU A 39 -2.87 20.48 -8.70
CA GLU A 39 -1.99 20.61 -7.53
C GLU A 39 -2.03 22.03 -6.94
N LYS A 40 -2.12 23.06 -7.80
CA LYS A 40 -2.20 24.46 -7.35
C LYS A 40 -3.51 24.79 -6.63
N ALA A 41 -4.62 24.21 -7.08
CA ALA A 41 -5.92 24.36 -6.43
C ALA A 41 -5.99 23.71 -5.03
N VAL A 42 -5.17 22.69 -4.77
CA VAL A 42 -5.06 22.05 -3.46
C VAL A 42 -4.21 22.89 -2.49
N THR A 43 -3.24 23.65 -3.01
CA THR A 43 -2.35 24.45 -2.15
C THR A 43 -3.00 25.74 -1.65
N GLU A 44 -3.88 26.36 -2.43
CA GLU A 44 -4.57 27.60 -2.02
C GLU A 44 -5.65 27.36 -0.94
N ASN A 45 -6.22 26.16 -0.88
CA ASN A 45 -7.21 25.79 0.15
C ASN A 45 -6.58 25.34 1.49
N ALA A 46 -5.28 25.03 1.51
CA ALA A 46 -4.58 24.59 2.72
C ALA A 46 -4.03 25.74 3.59
N VAL A 47 -4.05 26.98 3.10
CA VAL A 47 -3.50 28.14 3.81
C VAL A 47 -4.52 28.82 4.75
N THR A 48 -5.81 28.50 4.62
CA THR A 48 -6.87 29.13 5.43
C THR A 48 -7.19 28.41 6.75
N GLU A 49 -6.54 27.28 7.04
CA GLU A 49 -6.85 26.45 8.23
C GLU A 49 -5.69 26.35 9.24
N LYS A 50 -4.83 27.37 9.28
CA LYS A 50 -3.65 27.40 10.17
C LYS A 50 -3.63 28.62 11.09
N VAL A 51 -4.76 28.93 11.73
CA VAL A 51 -4.84 29.82 12.90
C VAL A 51 -5.90 29.22 13.83
N VAL A 52 -5.61 29.13 15.13
CA VAL A 52 -6.40 28.47 16.20
C VAL A 52 -6.06 26.96 16.31
N THR A 53 -5.09 26.52 17.11
CA THR A 53 -5.20 26.47 18.57
C THR A 53 -3.83 26.21 19.19
N GLU A 54 -3.27 27.24 19.83
CA GLU A 54 -2.13 27.12 20.73
C GLU A 54 -2.66 27.29 22.16
N LYS A 55 -2.76 26.21 22.95
CA LYS A 55 -2.98 26.33 24.39
C LYS A 55 -2.47 25.12 25.17
N LEU A 56 -1.22 25.24 25.60
CA LEU A 56 -0.72 25.04 26.97
C LEU A 56 -1.29 23.86 27.80
N VAL A 57 -0.55 22.75 27.92
CA VAL A 57 -0.56 21.90 29.13
C VAL A 57 0.86 21.37 29.42
N ARG A 58 1.26 21.56 30.67
CA ARG A 58 2.58 21.34 31.30
C ARG A 58 2.76 19.85 31.69
N PRO A 59 3.99 19.31 31.74
CA PRO A 59 4.23 17.90 32.07
C PRO A 59 4.33 17.66 33.59
N PRO A 60 4.01 16.45 34.09
CA PRO A 60 4.55 15.98 35.36
C PRO A 60 5.71 14.99 35.18
N ALA A 61 6.61 15.04 36.15
CA ALA A 61 7.87 14.32 36.28
C ALA A 61 7.72 12.92 36.94
N GLY A 62 8.80 12.11 36.85
CA GLY A 62 9.02 10.83 37.56
C GLY A 62 8.53 9.61 36.77
N PHE A 63 9.23 8.46 36.68
CA PHE A 63 10.04 7.76 37.67
C PHE A 63 11.09 6.81 37.05
N SER A 64 12.22 6.72 37.74
CA SER A 64 13.13 5.58 37.98
C SER A 64 13.64 4.68 36.84
N THR A 65 14.94 4.79 36.65
CA THR A 65 15.90 3.78 36.18
C THR A 65 15.78 2.40 36.86
N ALA A 66 15.71 1.33 36.06
CA ALA A 66 16.08 -0.03 36.49
C ALA A 66 17.01 -0.64 35.43
N GLY A 67 18.32 -0.52 35.67
CA GLY A 67 19.36 -1.11 34.83
C GLY A 67 19.38 -2.62 34.97
N ARG A 68 19.16 -3.34 33.87
CA ARG A 68 19.36 -4.79 33.80
C ARG A 68 20.74 -5.04 33.18
N ARG A 69 21.72 -5.35 34.04
CA ARG A 69 23.06 -5.80 33.63
C ARG A 69 22.92 -7.16 32.95
N VAL A 70 23.20 -7.23 31.65
CA VAL A 70 23.38 -8.49 30.93
C VAL A 70 24.85 -8.87 31.04
N ALA A 71 25.12 -9.99 31.71
CA ALA A 71 26.46 -10.56 31.80
C ALA A 71 26.87 -11.12 30.42
N ILE A 72 27.98 -10.60 29.91
CA ILE A 72 28.68 -11.13 28.73
C ILE A 72 29.48 -12.34 29.21
N GLY A 73 29.03 -13.53 28.82
CA GLY A 73 29.82 -14.76 28.90
C GLY A 73 30.53 -14.99 27.57
N ALA A 74 31.85 -14.86 27.55
CA ALA A 74 32.71 -15.24 26.43
C ALA A 74 33.28 -16.63 26.68
N ALA A 75 33.16 -17.54 25.70
CA ALA A 75 34.18 -18.52 25.31
C ALA A 75 33.60 -19.51 24.30
N GLY A 76 34.28 -19.71 23.17
CA GLY A 76 34.00 -20.81 22.25
C GLY A 76 34.34 -20.49 20.80
N ALA A 77 35.61 -20.63 20.44
CA ALA A 77 36.05 -20.57 19.05
C ALA A 77 35.45 -21.74 18.25
N ALA A 78 34.70 -21.42 17.20
CA ALA A 78 34.45 -22.31 16.08
C ALA A 78 34.36 -21.46 14.81
N ALA A 79 35.39 -21.56 13.96
CA ALA A 79 35.36 -21.02 12.62
C ALA A 79 34.36 -21.83 11.79
N ILE A 80 33.12 -21.34 11.70
CA ILE A 80 32.16 -21.77 10.69
C ILE A 80 31.86 -20.53 9.87
N VAL A 81 32.28 -20.54 8.61
CA VAL A 81 31.86 -19.58 7.59
C VAL A 81 30.38 -19.87 7.29
N ALA A 82 29.51 -19.47 8.21
CA ALA A 82 28.08 -19.42 7.99
C ALA A 82 27.78 -18.01 7.49
N VAL A 83 27.42 -17.89 6.22
CA VAL A 83 26.81 -16.67 5.68
C VAL A 83 25.40 -16.59 6.28
N SER A 84 25.31 -16.17 7.54
CA SER A 84 24.06 -15.88 8.20
C SER A 84 23.55 -14.57 7.65
N ALA A 85 22.62 -14.65 6.70
CA ALA A 85 21.72 -13.56 6.39
C ALA A 85 20.93 -13.25 7.67
N LEU A 86 21.45 -12.33 8.47
CA LEU A 86 20.75 -11.75 9.61
C LEU A 86 19.54 -11.02 9.04
N ALA A 87 18.39 -11.68 9.05
CA ALA A 87 17.11 -11.00 8.96
C ALA A 87 17.06 -10.07 10.17
N VAL A 88 17.30 -8.77 9.94
CA VAL A 88 17.12 -7.73 10.93
C VAL A 88 15.63 -7.63 11.18
N VAL A 89 15.11 -8.47 12.06
CA VAL A 89 13.79 -8.28 12.66
C VAL A 89 13.98 -7.07 13.56
N ALA A 90 13.71 -5.87 13.04
CA ALA A 90 13.84 -4.65 13.81
C ALA A 90 12.95 -4.80 15.06
N PRO A 91 13.54 -4.82 16.27
CA PRO A 91 12.76 -4.93 17.49
C PRO A 91 11.93 -3.66 17.58
N TRP A 92 10.60 -3.83 17.59
CA TRP A 92 9.65 -2.74 17.63
C TRP A 92 10.03 -1.81 18.78
N SER A 93 10.45 -0.59 18.45
CA SER A 93 10.91 0.35 19.48
C SER A 93 9.70 0.70 20.36
N PRO A 94 9.71 0.32 21.66
CA PRO A 94 8.62 0.66 22.56
C PRO A 94 8.57 2.20 22.68
N GLY A 95 7.53 2.81 22.13
CA GLY A 95 7.33 4.26 22.17
C GLY A 95 6.93 4.93 20.85
N GLN A 96 7.02 4.23 19.70
CA GLN A 96 6.40 4.74 18.49
C GLN A 96 4.92 4.34 18.43
N PRO A 97 4.02 5.24 18.01
CA PRO A 97 2.62 4.88 17.79
C PRO A 97 2.58 3.69 16.83
N ALA A 98 1.86 2.64 17.22
CA ALA A 98 1.73 1.45 16.39
C ALA A 98 1.26 1.87 14.99
N SER A 99 2.07 1.57 13.97
CA SER A 99 1.71 1.86 12.59
C SER A 99 0.39 1.16 12.27
N ALA A 100 -0.46 1.81 11.48
CA ALA A 100 -1.71 1.20 11.02
C ALA A 100 -1.48 -0.05 10.14
N TYR A 101 -0.23 -0.27 9.70
CA TYR A 101 0.16 -1.41 8.91
C TYR A 101 1.65 -1.77 9.05
N THR A 102 2.02 -2.99 8.66
CA THR A 102 3.40 -3.41 8.38
C THR A 102 3.49 -3.99 6.98
N VAL A 103 4.67 -3.91 6.36
CA VAL A 103 4.99 -4.51 5.06
C VAL A 103 6.35 -5.17 5.18
N ASP A 104 6.39 -6.49 5.06
CA ASP A 104 7.58 -7.31 5.21
C ASP A 104 7.78 -8.15 3.95
N LYS A 105 8.98 -8.07 3.35
CA LYS A 105 9.29 -8.84 2.15
C LYS A 105 9.94 -10.17 2.52
N GLY A 106 9.34 -11.26 2.06
CA GLY A 106 9.87 -12.61 2.23
C GLY A 106 11.08 -12.89 1.33
N PRO A 107 11.92 -13.88 1.71
CA PRO A 107 13.10 -14.27 0.91
C PRO A 107 12.73 -14.90 -0.44
N ASP A 108 11.52 -15.45 -0.56
CA ASP A 108 10.93 -16.00 -1.79
C ASP A 108 10.31 -14.92 -2.70
N GLY A 109 10.37 -13.66 -2.29
CA GLY A 109 9.77 -12.53 -3.00
C GLY A 109 8.31 -12.28 -2.67
N SER A 110 7.70 -13.05 -1.77
CA SER A 110 6.39 -12.74 -1.19
C SER A 110 6.42 -11.42 -0.42
N VAL A 111 5.26 -10.81 -0.22
CA VAL A 111 5.10 -9.58 0.57
C VAL A 111 3.98 -9.80 1.58
N TYR A 112 4.38 -9.87 2.85
CA TYR A 112 3.48 -9.99 3.99
C TYR A 112 3.05 -8.60 4.43
N VAL A 113 1.73 -8.40 4.52
CA VAL A 113 1.13 -7.12 4.91
C VAL A 113 0.18 -7.38 6.05
N THR A 114 0.40 -6.70 7.17
CA THR A 114 -0.58 -6.67 8.27
C THR A 114 -1.21 -5.30 8.31
N VAL A 115 -2.53 -5.21 8.30
CA VAL A 115 -3.27 -3.93 8.27
C VAL A 115 -4.33 -3.89 9.35
N ARG A 116 -4.24 -2.89 10.23
CA ARG A 116 -5.29 -2.51 11.17
C ARG A 116 -6.23 -1.56 10.47
N LEU A 117 -7.21 -2.12 9.75
CA LEU A 117 -8.05 -1.36 8.83
C LEU A 117 -8.66 -0.13 9.50
N ALA A 118 -9.19 -0.24 10.72
CA ALA A 118 -9.81 0.89 11.43
C ALA A 118 -8.85 2.08 11.70
N GLN A 119 -7.54 1.86 11.62
CA GLN A 119 -6.49 2.86 11.80
C GLN A 119 -5.90 3.34 10.46
N LEU A 120 -6.18 2.66 9.35
CA LEU A 120 -5.72 3.00 8.01
C LEU A 120 -6.55 4.17 7.44
N LYS A 121 -6.21 5.40 7.86
CA LYS A 121 -6.86 6.64 7.40
C LYS A 121 -6.44 7.06 5.99
N ASP A 122 -5.18 6.79 5.65
CA ASP A 122 -4.59 7.18 4.37
C ASP A 122 -3.81 5.97 3.80
N PRO A 123 -4.35 5.30 2.76
CA PRO A 123 -3.68 4.17 2.14
C PRO A 123 -2.46 4.58 1.31
N ALA A 124 -2.22 5.87 1.03
CA ALA A 124 -1.12 6.31 0.17
C ALA A 124 0.26 5.89 0.72
N LYS A 125 0.45 5.97 2.04
CA LYS A 125 1.69 5.52 2.69
C LYS A 125 1.90 4.01 2.56
N LEU A 126 0.85 3.21 2.76
CA LEU A 126 0.88 1.77 2.55
C LEU A 126 1.20 1.43 1.09
N ASN A 127 0.57 2.12 0.14
CA ASN A 127 0.82 1.94 -1.29
C ASN A 127 2.27 2.28 -1.67
N ALA A 128 2.86 3.33 -1.09
CA ALA A 128 4.26 3.65 -1.31
C ALA A 128 5.21 2.56 -0.77
N GLU A 129 4.87 1.90 0.33
CA GLU A 129 5.64 0.76 0.87
C GLU A 129 5.48 -0.48 -0.03
N LEU A 130 4.28 -0.76 -0.53
CA LEU A 130 4.04 -1.87 -1.48
C LEU A 130 4.78 -1.67 -2.81
N ILE A 131 4.86 -0.43 -3.32
CA ILE A 131 5.65 -0.07 -4.49
C ILE A 131 7.14 -0.32 -4.22
N ARG A 132 7.67 0.12 -3.07
CA ARG A 132 9.06 -0.13 -2.67
C ARG A 132 9.36 -1.62 -2.53
N ALA A 133 8.41 -2.42 -2.06
CA ALA A 133 8.52 -3.87 -1.98
C ALA A 133 8.47 -4.56 -3.36
N ARG A 134 8.06 -3.83 -4.41
CA ARG A 134 7.78 -4.32 -5.78
C ARG A 134 6.63 -5.33 -5.82
N ALA A 135 5.56 -5.05 -5.08
CA ALA A 135 4.42 -5.95 -4.96
C ALA A 135 3.42 -5.88 -6.13
N ASN A 136 3.53 -4.92 -7.05
CA ASN A 136 2.52 -4.63 -8.09
C ASN A 136 1.08 -4.63 -7.52
N THR A 137 0.92 -4.03 -6.34
CA THR A 137 -0.31 -4.07 -5.56
C THR A 137 -0.72 -2.67 -5.12
N LEU A 138 -2.02 -2.40 -5.08
CA LEU A 138 -2.61 -1.16 -4.63
C LEU A 138 -3.75 -1.42 -3.64
N VAL A 139 -3.77 -0.71 -2.53
CA VAL A 139 -4.84 -0.74 -1.53
C VAL A 139 -5.69 0.52 -1.67
N MET A 140 -7.01 0.38 -1.74
CA MET A 140 -7.92 1.52 -1.82
C MET A 140 -9.24 1.28 -1.08
N HIS A 141 -9.83 2.37 -0.58
CA HIS A 141 -11.14 2.31 0.04
C HIS A 141 -12.21 2.05 -1.04
N MET A 142 -13.11 1.11 -0.80
CA MET A 142 -14.25 0.86 -1.69
C MET A 142 -15.30 1.95 -1.51
N VAL A 143 -15.98 2.32 -2.58
CA VAL A 143 -17.08 3.28 -2.55
C VAL A 143 -18.39 2.57 -2.86
N PRO A 144 -19.55 3.08 -2.40
CA PRO A 144 -20.83 2.53 -2.80
C PRO A 144 -20.93 2.43 -4.32
N GLU A 145 -21.50 1.34 -4.84
CA GLU A 145 -21.54 1.04 -6.28
C GLU A 145 -22.02 2.22 -7.14
N ARG A 146 -23.11 2.89 -6.73
CA ARG A 146 -23.65 4.09 -7.39
C ARG A 146 -22.69 5.28 -7.52
N ARG A 147 -21.60 5.30 -6.74
CA ARG A 147 -20.55 6.35 -6.79
C ARG A 147 -19.35 5.93 -7.63
N CYS A 148 -19.28 4.68 -8.07
CA CYS A 148 -18.23 4.21 -8.95
C CYS A 148 -18.76 4.15 -10.38
N ALA A 149 -18.49 5.20 -11.16
CA ALA A 149 -19.03 5.36 -12.52
C ALA A 149 -18.53 4.28 -13.50
N THR A 150 -17.35 3.71 -13.25
CA THR A 150 -16.71 2.74 -14.12
C THR A 150 -16.36 1.50 -13.31
N GLN A 151 -16.87 0.34 -13.73
CA GLN A 151 -16.44 -0.92 -13.15
C GLN A 151 -15.01 -1.25 -13.63
N PRO A 152 -14.15 -1.81 -12.76
CA PRO A 152 -12.84 -2.27 -13.19
C PRO A 152 -12.98 -3.34 -14.26
N ALA A 153 -12.11 -3.30 -15.27
CA ALA A 153 -11.90 -4.43 -16.17
C ALA A 153 -11.17 -5.53 -15.40
N ILE A 154 -11.94 -6.39 -14.71
CA ILE A 154 -11.41 -7.54 -13.97
C ILE A 154 -10.96 -8.58 -15.00
N ASP A 155 -9.74 -9.07 -14.87
CA ASP A 155 -9.27 -10.17 -15.71
C ASP A 155 -10.19 -11.41 -15.53
N ALA A 156 -10.67 -11.94 -16.65
CA ALA A 156 -11.56 -13.10 -16.71
C ALA A 156 -10.98 -14.32 -16.00
N ALA A 157 -9.64 -14.45 -15.93
CA ALA A 157 -8.96 -15.51 -15.19
C ALA A 157 -9.23 -15.45 -13.67
N PHE A 158 -9.68 -14.30 -13.16
CA PHE A 158 -9.98 -14.06 -11.75
C PHE A 158 -11.46 -13.83 -11.45
N GLN A 159 -12.33 -13.82 -12.46
CA GLN A 159 -13.77 -13.71 -12.27
C GLN A 159 -14.35 -15.06 -11.81
N LEU A 160 -15.06 -15.06 -10.68
CA LEU A 160 -15.89 -16.20 -10.30
C LEU A 160 -17.24 -16.11 -11.02
N PRO A 161 -17.69 -17.19 -11.68
CA PRO A 161 -19.09 -17.31 -12.09
C PRO A 161 -20.03 -17.17 -10.89
N SER A 162 -21.17 -16.50 -11.07
CA SER A 162 -22.16 -16.31 -10.01
C SER A 162 -22.74 -17.64 -9.50
N ASP A 163 -22.81 -18.64 -10.38
CA ASP A 163 -23.29 -19.99 -10.14
C ASP A 163 -22.15 -20.99 -9.79
N ALA A 164 -20.93 -20.49 -9.50
CA ALA A 164 -19.79 -21.34 -9.20
C ALA A 164 -20.05 -22.27 -8.00
N THR A 165 -19.73 -23.55 -8.15
CA THR A 165 -19.78 -24.54 -7.07
C THR A 165 -18.74 -24.22 -6.00
N ALA A 166 -18.92 -24.74 -4.77
CA ALA A 166 -17.95 -24.54 -3.69
C ALA A 166 -16.52 -24.97 -4.08
N GLU A 167 -16.39 -26.07 -4.83
CA GLU A 167 -15.12 -26.55 -5.36
C GLU A 167 -14.50 -25.56 -6.37
N GLN A 168 -15.30 -25.03 -7.30
CA GLN A 168 -14.85 -23.99 -8.23
C GLN A 168 -14.42 -22.72 -7.48
N ARG A 169 -15.14 -22.32 -6.42
CA ARG A 169 -14.74 -21.16 -5.59
C ARG A 169 -13.40 -21.41 -4.90
N ALA A 170 -13.19 -22.61 -4.36
CA ALA A 170 -11.93 -22.99 -3.72
C ALA A 170 -10.77 -23.03 -4.71
N ALA A 171 -10.97 -23.62 -5.89
CA ALA A 171 -9.99 -23.66 -6.96
C ALA A 171 -9.64 -22.25 -7.46
N GLN A 172 -10.64 -21.37 -7.60
CA GLN A 172 -10.42 -19.98 -7.99
C GLN A 172 -9.69 -19.20 -6.91
N LYS A 173 -10.02 -19.41 -5.63
CA LYS A 173 -9.30 -18.81 -4.49
C LYS A 173 -7.82 -19.22 -4.49
N ALA A 174 -7.50 -20.47 -4.83
CA ALA A 174 -6.13 -20.96 -4.92
C ALA A 174 -5.30 -20.32 -6.05
N LYS A 175 -5.96 -19.78 -7.08
CA LYS A 175 -5.31 -19.06 -8.20
C LYS A 175 -5.00 -17.60 -7.87
N LEU A 176 -5.64 -17.00 -6.87
CA LEU A 176 -5.40 -15.61 -6.52
C LEU A 176 -3.92 -15.41 -6.17
N PRO A 177 -3.31 -14.27 -6.54
CA PRO A 177 -1.92 -13.96 -6.22
C PRO A 177 -1.75 -13.55 -4.75
N LEU A 178 -2.67 -13.96 -3.87
CA LEU A 178 -2.59 -13.69 -2.44
C LEU A 178 -3.41 -14.68 -1.62
N THR A 179 -3.10 -14.74 -0.32
CA THR A 179 -3.98 -15.25 0.72
C THR A 179 -4.24 -14.15 1.76
N TYR A 180 -5.38 -14.22 2.46
CA TYR A 180 -5.67 -13.27 3.52
C TYR A 180 -6.48 -13.90 4.65
N GLU A 181 -6.29 -13.37 5.85
CA GLU A 181 -7.00 -13.75 7.07
C GLU A 181 -7.46 -12.49 7.82
N LEU A 182 -8.70 -12.50 8.30
CA LEU A 182 -9.24 -11.43 9.16
C LEU A 182 -9.25 -11.91 10.61
N ARG A 183 -8.56 -11.18 11.51
CA ARG A 183 -8.57 -11.45 12.95
C ARG A 183 -8.72 -10.15 13.73
N GLY A 184 -9.79 -10.02 14.51
CA GLY A 184 -9.93 -8.92 15.48
C GLY A 184 -9.84 -7.50 14.90
N GLY A 185 -10.28 -7.27 13.65
CA GLY A 185 -10.18 -5.97 12.98
C GLY A 185 -8.82 -5.69 12.30
N GLU A 186 -7.92 -6.67 12.34
CA GLU A 186 -6.69 -6.72 11.58
C GLU A 186 -6.85 -7.67 10.40
N VAL A 187 -6.17 -7.36 9.29
CA VAL A 187 -6.10 -8.22 8.11
C VAL A 187 -4.64 -8.53 7.85
N SER A 188 -4.31 -9.81 7.84
CA SER A 188 -3.01 -10.32 7.41
C SER A 188 -3.14 -10.80 5.97
N ILE A 189 -2.28 -10.31 5.09
CA ILE A 189 -2.29 -10.58 3.65
C ILE A 189 -0.90 -11.07 3.26
N ASP A 190 -0.83 -12.22 2.60
CA ASP A 190 0.39 -12.75 1.99
C ASP A 190 0.24 -12.62 0.47
N ILE A 191 0.97 -11.67 -0.12
CA ILE A 191 0.96 -11.38 -1.55
C ILE A 191 2.09 -12.15 -2.22
N GLN A 192 1.81 -12.75 -3.37
CA GLN A 192 2.79 -13.43 -4.21
C GLN A 192 2.96 -12.68 -5.54
N PRO A 193 3.86 -11.67 -5.61
CA PRO A 193 3.98 -10.80 -6.79
C PRO A 193 4.29 -11.55 -8.08
N SER A 194 5.01 -12.67 -8.00
CA SER A 194 5.33 -13.53 -9.14
C SER A 194 4.11 -14.19 -9.80
N ARG A 195 2.96 -14.21 -9.11
CA ARG A 195 1.69 -14.72 -9.66
C ARG A 195 0.80 -13.63 -10.26
N ILE A 196 1.19 -12.36 -10.14
CA ILE A 196 0.50 -11.25 -10.80
C ILE A 196 1.01 -11.19 -12.25
N PRO A 197 0.13 -11.28 -13.26
CA PRO A 197 0.56 -11.15 -14.65
C PRO A 197 1.35 -9.86 -14.90
N SER A 198 2.33 -9.91 -15.80
CA SER A 198 3.15 -8.75 -16.12
C SER A 198 2.29 -7.66 -16.77
N GLY A 199 2.31 -6.45 -16.20
CA GLY A 199 1.48 -5.33 -16.63
C GLY A 199 0.19 -5.17 -15.84
N ASP A 200 -0.23 -6.19 -15.09
CA ASP A 200 -1.41 -6.13 -14.25
C ASP A 200 -1.09 -5.65 -12.84
N THR A 201 -2.13 -5.21 -12.13
CA THR A 201 -2.06 -4.77 -10.74
C THR A 201 -3.07 -5.53 -9.91
N LEU A 202 -2.62 -6.04 -8.75
CA LEU A 202 -3.53 -6.53 -7.72
C LEU A 202 -4.10 -5.33 -6.94
N VAL A 203 -5.40 -5.10 -7.02
CA VAL A 203 -6.08 -4.08 -6.21
C VAL A 203 -6.80 -4.75 -5.05
N ILE A 204 -6.53 -4.28 -3.84
CA ILE A 204 -7.16 -4.73 -2.60
C ILE A 204 -8.11 -3.62 -2.13
N GLY A 205 -9.40 -3.81 -2.42
CA GLY A 205 -10.46 -2.96 -1.91
C GLY A 205 -10.75 -3.26 -0.44
N TYR A 206 -10.96 -2.23 0.38
CA TYR A 206 -11.44 -2.38 1.75
C TYR A 206 -12.58 -1.43 2.10
N GLU A 207 -13.45 -1.86 3.00
CA GLU A 207 -14.56 -1.04 3.53
C GLU A 207 -14.91 -1.43 4.97
N PHE A 208 -15.46 -0.48 5.73
CA PHE A 208 -16.07 -0.73 7.03
C PHE A 208 -17.59 -0.70 6.91
N LEU A 209 -18.20 -1.84 7.18
CA LEU A 209 -19.64 -1.95 7.27
C LEU A 209 -20.04 -1.82 8.75
N SER A 210 -20.83 -0.81 9.06
CA SER A 210 -21.45 -0.67 10.38
C SER A 210 -22.70 -1.54 10.43
N GLY A 211 -22.74 -2.49 11.36
CA GLY A 211 -23.90 -3.36 11.59
C GLY A 211 -24.34 -3.39 13.06
N PRO A 212 -25.45 -4.07 13.38
CA PRO A 212 -25.97 -4.16 14.75
C PRO A 212 -24.99 -4.79 15.74
N ARG A 213 -24.08 -5.62 15.24
CA ARG A 213 -23.04 -6.32 16.02
C ARG A 213 -21.69 -5.60 16.02
N GLY A 214 -21.64 -4.35 15.55
CA GLY A 214 -20.41 -3.55 15.47
C GLY A 214 -19.90 -3.36 14.04
N ARG A 215 -18.64 -2.94 13.91
CA ARG A 215 -17.99 -2.69 12.61
C ARG A 215 -17.40 -3.98 12.06
N THR A 216 -17.84 -4.39 10.88
CA THR A 216 -17.25 -5.49 10.11
C THR A 216 -16.36 -4.90 9.02
N SER A 217 -15.21 -5.52 8.79
CA SER A 217 -14.33 -5.13 7.69
C SER A 217 -14.57 -6.05 6.49
N LEU A 218 -14.68 -5.47 5.31
CA LEU A 218 -14.75 -6.20 4.05
C LEU A 218 -13.45 -5.98 3.29
N VAL A 219 -12.91 -7.05 2.70
CA VAL A 219 -11.73 -7.01 1.83
C VAL A 219 -12.07 -7.70 0.52
N ARG A 220 -11.77 -7.05 -0.61
CA ARG A 220 -12.03 -7.57 -1.95
C ARG A 220 -10.78 -7.46 -2.82
N PRO A 221 -10.08 -8.57 -3.06
CA PRO A 221 -8.96 -8.59 -4.00
C PRO A 221 -9.46 -8.73 -5.44
N VAL A 222 -8.92 -7.93 -6.35
CA VAL A 222 -9.16 -8.01 -7.81
C VAL A 222 -7.87 -7.79 -8.57
N VAL A 223 -7.65 -8.54 -9.64
CA VAL A 223 -6.53 -8.30 -10.57
C VAL A 223 -7.07 -7.55 -11.78
N VAL A 224 -6.43 -6.43 -12.12
CA VAL A 224 -6.85 -5.52 -13.19
C VAL A 224 -5.66 -5.16 -14.07
N SER A 225 -5.90 -5.02 -15.36
CA SER A 225 -4.90 -4.54 -16.32
C SER A 225 -4.73 -3.01 -16.30
N ALA A 226 -5.72 -2.30 -15.79
CA ALA A 226 -5.67 -0.86 -15.54
C ALA A 226 -6.31 -0.54 -14.18
N VAL A 227 -5.59 0.24 -13.37
CA VAL A 227 -6.07 0.65 -12.05
C VAL A 227 -7.30 1.54 -12.20
N PRO A 228 -8.47 1.15 -11.64
CA PRO A 228 -9.66 1.99 -11.71
C PRO A 228 -9.55 3.19 -10.75
N PRO A 229 -10.28 4.29 -11.01
CA PRO A 229 -10.33 5.42 -10.07
C PRO A 229 -11.07 5.08 -8.77
N CYS A 230 -11.87 4.01 -8.76
CA CYS A 230 -12.64 3.55 -7.62
C CYS A 230 -12.87 2.04 -7.70
N LEU A 231 -13.15 1.43 -6.54
CA LEU A 231 -13.70 0.08 -6.47
C LEU A 231 -15.08 0.12 -5.83
N ALA A 232 -16.06 -0.50 -6.48
CA ALA A 232 -17.40 -0.65 -5.92
C ALA A 232 -17.40 -1.66 -4.76
N GLY A 233 -17.88 -1.20 -3.61
CA GLY A 233 -18.27 -2.03 -2.46
C GLY A 233 -19.75 -2.42 -2.55
N PRO A 234 -20.17 -3.45 -1.79
CA PRO A 234 -21.57 -3.85 -1.75
C PRO A 234 -22.44 -2.72 -1.19
N GLU A 235 -23.66 -2.54 -1.71
CA GLU A 235 -24.59 -1.59 -1.13
C GLU A 235 -24.94 -1.98 0.33
N ALA A 236 -24.93 -0.99 1.22
CA ALA A 236 -25.31 -1.17 2.61
C ALA A 236 -26.76 -1.65 2.70
N GLY A 237 -26.95 -2.96 2.91
CA GLY A 237 -28.26 -3.63 2.92
C GLY A 237 -28.30 -4.93 2.10
N ALA A 238 -27.37 -5.11 1.16
CA ALA A 238 -27.27 -6.33 0.33
C ALA A 238 -26.34 -7.39 0.92
N LEU A 239 -25.97 -7.29 2.21
CA LEU A 239 -25.12 -8.28 2.84
C LEU A 239 -25.83 -9.64 2.81
N PRO A 240 -25.24 -10.68 2.18
CA PRO A 240 -25.81 -12.00 2.22
C PRO A 240 -25.89 -12.44 3.68
N THR A 241 -27.07 -12.89 4.11
CA THR A 241 -27.23 -13.57 5.38
C THR A 241 -26.22 -14.72 5.43
N PRO A 242 -25.34 -14.79 6.45
CA PRO A 242 -24.44 -15.92 6.58
C PRO A 242 -25.30 -17.19 6.71
N HIS A 243 -25.19 -18.08 5.72
CA HIS A 243 -25.76 -19.42 5.74
C HIS A 243 -24.85 -20.37 6.53
#